data_AF-K2FFX0-F1
#
_entry.id   AF-K2FFX0-F1
#
_cell.length_a   1.000
_cell.length_b   1.000
_cell.length_c   1.000
_cell.angle_alpha   90.00
_cell.angle_beta   90.00
_cell.angle_gamma   90.00
#
_symmetry.space_group_name_H-M   'P 1'
#
loop_
_entity.id
_entity.type
_entity.pdbx_description
1 polymer ?
#
loop_
_entity_poly.entity_id
_entity_poly.type
_entity_poly.pdbx_seq_one_letter_code
_entity_poly.pdbx_strand_id
1 'polypeptide(L)'
;MKAMNFTAPAGLYALVGDADAMANQISARLAQLEAMLSAAYGESGQAFRQDLTESVQDNYMWACYTTVSEIRQLFEAMTSGGTK
;
A
#
# COMPACT_ATOMS: atom_id res chain seq x y z
N MET A 1 -17.02 -30.88 11.99
CA MET A 1 -16.38 -29.88 11.10
C MET A 1 -15.04 -29.52 11.71
N LYS A 2 -13.93 -29.73 10.99
CA LYS A 2 -12.56 -29.48 11.51
C LYS A 2 -12.24 -27.99 11.31
N ALA A 3 -12.00 -27.26 12.39
CA ALA A 3 -11.60 -25.85 12.31
C ALA A 3 -10.24 -25.76 11.59
N MET A 4 -10.19 -25.04 10.47
CA MET A 4 -8.93 -24.61 9.88
C MET A 4 -8.41 -23.46 10.73
N ASN A 5 -7.46 -23.77 11.61
CA ASN A 5 -6.76 -22.77 12.39
C ASN A 5 -5.78 -22.06 11.46
N PHE A 6 -6.19 -20.94 10.87
CA PHE A 6 -5.29 -20.07 10.13
C PHE A 6 -4.46 -19.31 11.14
N THR A 7 -3.32 -19.87 11.54
CA THR A 7 -2.31 -19.12 12.27
C THR A 7 -1.74 -18.11 11.29
N ALA A 8 -2.32 -16.90 11.26
CA ALA A 8 -1.63 -15.76 10.69
C ALA A 8 -0.26 -15.68 11.39
N PRO A 9 0.85 -15.51 10.66
CA PRO A 9 2.14 -15.33 11.30
C PRO A 9 2.00 -14.12 12.23
N ALA A 10 2.11 -14.36 13.53
CA ALA A 10 2.18 -13.28 14.49
C ALA A 10 3.47 -12.50 14.19
N GLY A 11 3.32 -11.36 13.51
CA GLY A 11 4.40 -10.43 13.22
C GLY A 11 5.17 -10.69 11.92
N LEU A 12 4.49 -10.67 10.75
CA LEU A 12 5.20 -10.51 9.45
C LEU A 12 6.02 -9.21 9.37
N TYR A 13 5.82 -8.30 10.31
CA TYR A 13 6.71 -7.18 10.59
C TYR A 13 6.89 -7.10 12.10
N ALA A 14 7.82 -7.88 12.65
CA ALA A 14 8.40 -7.51 13.93
C ALA A 14 9.02 -6.13 13.73
N LEU A 15 8.32 -5.09 14.20
CA LEU A 15 8.75 -3.69 14.21
C LEU A 15 9.91 -3.49 15.20
N VAL A 16 10.89 -4.38 15.17
CA VAL A 16 12.16 -4.22 15.88
C VAL A 16 13.01 -3.32 14.98
N GLY A 17 12.74 -2.02 15.08
CA GLY A 17 13.68 -0.92 14.95
C GLY A 17 14.85 -1.05 13.99
N ASP A 18 14.61 -1.41 12.74
CA ASP A 18 15.60 -1.19 11.69
C ASP A 18 15.04 -0.16 10.70
N ALA A 19 15.65 1.02 10.69
CA ALA A 19 15.29 2.08 9.75
C ALA A 19 15.35 1.56 8.30
N ASP A 20 16.24 0.61 8.02
CA ASP A 20 16.35 -0.04 6.71
C ASP A 20 15.12 -0.91 6.39
N ALA A 21 14.55 -1.60 7.38
CA ALA A 21 13.33 -2.39 7.19
C ALA A 21 12.10 -1.51 6.93
N MET A 22 12.02 -0.33 7.57
CA MET A 22 10.96 0.64 7.32
C MET A 22 11.15 1.34 5.96
N ALA A 23 12.37 1.71 5.61
CA ALA A 23 12.69 2.27 4.29
C ALA A 23 12.34 1.29 3.16
N ASN A 24 12.68 0.00 3.31
CA ASN A 24 12.32 -1.03 2.33
C ASN A 24 10.81 -1.19 2.17
N GLN A 25 10.03 -1.12 3.27
CA GLN A 25 8.57 -1.17 3.20
C GLN A 25 7.97 0.05 2.50
N ILE A 26 8.51 1.24 2.78
CA ILE A 26 8.14 2.49 2.10
C ILE A 26 8.42 2.36 0.59
N SER A 27 9.61 1.90 0.21
CA SER A 27 9.97 1.69 -1.20
C SER A 27 9.04 0.69 -1.89
N ALA A 28 8.71 -0.43 -1.23
CA ALA A 28 7.77 -1.42 -1.78
C ALA A 28 6.37 -0.84 -1.99
N ARG A 29 5.87 -0.04 -1.03
CA ARG A 29 4.56 0.62 -1.15
C ARG A 29 4.54 1.72 -2.20
N LEU A 30 5.64 2.46 -2.38
CA LEU A 30 5.77 3.43 -3.47
C LEU A 30 5.73 2.74 -4.83
N ALA A 31 6.46 1.63 -5.01
CA ALA A 31 6.43 0.85 -6.25
C ALA A 31 5.03 0.28 -6.53
N GLN A 32 4.31 -0.18 -5.49
CA GLN A 32 2.93 -0.62 -5.61
C GLN A 32 2.01 0.53 -6.07
N LEU A 33 2.12 1.71 -5.45
CA LEU A 33 1.34 2.89 -5.83
C LEU A 33 1.63 3.32 -7.27
N GLU A 34 2.90 3.30 -7.68
CA GLU A 34 3.30 3.62 -9.06
C GLU A 34 2.69 2.64 -10.06
N ALA A 35 2.76 1.34 -9.78
CA ALA A 35 2.13 0.31 -10.60
C ALA A 35 0.61 0.52 -10.71
N MET A 36 -0.06 0.87 -9.61
CA MET A 36 -1.47 1.24 -9.63
C MET A 36 -1.69 2.49 -10.50
N LEU A 37 -0.98 3.58 -10.26
CA LEU A 37 -1.19 4.81 -11.02
C LEU A 37 -0.92 4.64 -12.53
N SER A 38 -0.06 3.69 -12.93
CA SER A 38 0.17 3.37 -14.35
C SER A 38 -1.10 2.97 -15.12
N ALA A 39 -2.10 2.39 -14.45
CA ALA A 39 -3.38 2.03 -15.08
C ALA A 39 -4.28 3.26 -15.34
N ALA A 40 -4.02 4.39 -14.69
CA ALA A 40 -4.85 5.58 -14.77
C ALA A 40 -4.30 6.64 -15.75
N TYR A 41 -3.05 6.53 -16.18
CA TYR A 41 -2.37 7.48 -17.08
C TYR A 41 -1.99 6.85 -18.42
N GLY A 42 -1.65 7.68 -19.40
CA GLY A 42 -1.29 7.22 -20.74
C GLY A 42 -2.45 6.54 -21.48
N GLU A 43 -2.09 5.64 -22.40
CA GLU A 43 -3.02 4.87 -23.22
C GLU A 43 -3.84 3.86 -22.39
N SER A 44 -3.23 3.22 -21.38
CA SER A 44 -3.93 2.38 -20.39
C SER A 44 -4.99 3.16 -19.61
N GLY A 45 -4.73 4.43 -19.33
CA GLY A 45 -5.68 5.33 -18.68
C GLY A 45 -6.94 5.62 -19.50
N GLN A 46 -6.95 5.38 -20.81
CA GLN A 46 -8.15 5.56 -21.62
C GLN A 46 -9.22 4.52 -21.25
N ALA A 47 -8.83 3.25 -21.15
CA ALA A 47 -9.74 2.18 -20.71
C ALA A 47 -10.23 2.42 -19.29
N PHE A 48 -9.35 2.91 -18.40
CA PHE A 48 -9.74 3.30 -17.05
C PHE A 48 -10.83 4.38 -17.03
N ARG A 49 -10.72 5.41 -17.88
CA ARG A 49 -11.68 6.53 -17.92
C ARG A 49 -12.96 6.25 -18.71
N GLN A 50 -12.86 5.45 -19.77
CA GLN A 50 -13.96 5.27 -20.74
C GLN A 50 -14.70 3.94 -20.57
N ASP A 51 -14.02 2.87 -20.16
CA ASP A 51 -14.59 1.52 -20.14
C ASP A 51 -14.99 1.06 -18.74
N LEU A 52 -14.39 1.61 -17.69
CA LEU A 52 -14.77 1.32 -16.30
C LEU A 52 -15.95 2.16 -15.83
N THR A 53 -16.80 1.57 -15.00
CA THR A 53 -17.88 2.31 -14.35
C THR A 53 -17.33 3.31 -13.33
N GLU A 54 -18.08 4.38 -13.07
CA GLU A 54 -17.72 5.41 -12.09
C GLU A 54 -17.41 4.81 -10.71
N SER A 55 -18.19 3.81 -10.27
CA SER A 55 -17.95 3.12 -8.99
C SER A 55 -16.62 2.37 -8.97
N VAL A 56 -16.20 1.75 -10.09
CA VAL A 56 -14.91 1.06 -10.16
C VAL A 56 -13.77 2.07 -10.18
N GLN A 57 -13.92 3.17 -10.92
CA GLN A 57 -12.95 4.26 -10.93
C GLN A 57 -12.77 4.87 -9.53
N ASP A 58 -13.86 5.13 -8.80
CA ASP A 58 -13.82 5.69 -7.45
C ASP A 58 -13.17 4.72 -6.45
N ASN A 59 -13.57 3.44 -6.46
CA ASN A 59 -12.94 2.41 -5.63
C ASN A 59 -11.43 2.31 -5.90
N TYR A 60 -11.02 2.45 -7.15
CA TYR A 60 -9.61 2.46 -7.54
C TYR A 60 -8.85 3.64 -6.95
N MET A 61 -9.42 4.84 -7.07
CA MET A 61 -8.83 6.06 -6.50
C MET A 61 -8.77 5.99 -4.97
N TRP A 62 -9.77 5.37 -4.33
CA TRP A 62 -9.77 5.11 -2.90
C TRP A 62 -8.65 4.15 -2.49
N ALA A 63 -8.41 3.09 -3.26
CA ALA A 63 -7.30 2.17 -3.02
C ALA A 63 -5.92 2.86 -3.16
N CYS A 64 -5.75 3.73 -4.16
CA CYS A 64 -4.56 4.58 -4.28
C CYS A 64 -4.37 5.47 -3.05
N TYR A 65 -5.45 6.12 -2.59
CA TYR A 65 -5.40 6.97 -1.39
C TYR A 65 -5.04 6.18 -0.13
N THR A 66 -5.62 5.00 0.08
CA THR A 66 -5.27 4.12 1.21
C THR A 66 -3.79 3.72 1.17
N THR A 67 -3.24 3.42 -0.01
CA THR A 67 -1.81 3.12 -0.17
C THR A 67 -0.93 4.31 0.20
N VAL A 68 -1.31 5.54 -0.20
CA VAL A 68 -0.60 6.77 0.23
C VAL A 68 -0.68 6.98 1.75
N SER A 69 -1.83 6.71 2.36
CA SER A 69 -2.01 6.81 3.81
C SER A 69 -1.09 5.85 4.57
N GLU A 70 -0.96 4.60 4.10
CA GLU A 70 -0.01 3.63 4.66
C GLU A 70 1.44 4.10 4.55
N ILE A 71 1.84 4.65 3.40
CA ILE A 71 3.19 5.21 3.20
C ILE A 71 3.46 6.32 4.23
N ARG A 72 2.50 7.22 4.45
CA ARG A 72 2.63 8.30 5.44
C ARG A 72 2.80 7.76 6.85
N GLN A 73 1.99 6.77 7.25
CA GLN A 73 2.10 6.14 8.56
C GLN A 73 3.46 5.44 8.75
N LEU A 74 4.00 4.80 7.71
CA LEU A 74 5.34 4.20 7.75
C LEU A 74 6.44 5.27 7.91
N PHE A 75 6.32 6.40 7.19
CA PHE A 75 7.25 7.53 7.36
C PHE A 75 7.16 8.16 8.76
N GLU A 76 5.96 8.35 9.29
CA GLU A 76 5.74 8.86 10.65
C GLU A 76 6.32 7.90 11.69
N ALA A 77 6.13 6.59 11.53
CA ALA A 77 6.73 5.58 12.41
C ALA A 77 8.26 5.58 12.35
N MET A 78 8.83 5.72 11.15
CA MET A 78 10.28 5.80 10.94
C MET A 78 10.90 7.04 11.60
N THR A 79 10.23 8.19 11.52
CA THR A 79 10.74 9.46 12.07
C THR A 79 10.49 9.59 13.57
N SER A 80 9.36 9.10 14.08
CA SER A 80 9.03 9.10 15.52
C SER A 80 9.79 8.04 16.32
N GLY A 81 10.21 6.95 15.68
CA GLY A 81 11.08 5.92 16.27
C GLY A 81 12.55 6.32 16.43
N GLY A 82 13.00 7.40 15.79
CA GLY A 82 14.39 7.89 15.83
C GLY A 82 14.74 8.82 17.01
N THR A 83 13.75 9.19 17.83
CA THR A 83 13.94 9.95 19.07
C THR A 83 13.73 9.04 20.29
N LYS A 84 14.72 8.19 20.59
CA LYS A 84 14.93 7.61 21.91
C LYS A 84 16.43 7.49 22.20
#